data_AF-A0A842W8J9-F1
#
_entry.id   AF-A0A842W8J9-F1
#
_cell.length_a   1.000
_cell.length_b   1.000
_cell.length_c   1.000
_cell.angle_alpha   90.00
_cell.angle_beta   90.00
_cell.angle_gamma   90.00
#
_symmetry.space_group_name_H-M   'P 1'
#
loop_
_entity.id
_entity.type
_entity.pdbx_description
1 polymer ?
#
loop_
_entity_poly.entity_id
_entity_poly.type
_entity_poly.pdbx_seq_one_letter_code
_entity_poly.pdbx_strand_id
1 'polypeptide(L)'
;MSERIIWQPTSLYGESYNFRVLLDPEFAREMCSSKLTRENYQNMQNLPRKLMNFSGSDPYIFHEDTCFVRQINVRAGDGKWLAVDGLEGRLPDFSEPINYSTHNIDYPSEALDLMRLFDLWIEYSDLLKEKR
;
A
#
# COMPACT_ATOMS: atom_id res chain seq x y z
N MET A 1 -7.02 17.13 19.78
CA MET A 1 -6.31 15.91 19.37
C MET A 1 -5.70 16.24 18.02
N SER A 2 -4.38 16.17 17.87
CA SER A 2 -3.74 16.37 16.57
C SER A 2 -4.19 15.26 15.63
N GLU A 3 -4.63 15.60 14.43
CA GLU A 3 -4.88 14.61 13.38
C GLU A 3 -3.58 13.85 13.13
N ARG A 4 -3.63 12.53 13.31
CA ARG A 4 -2.48 11.66 13.09
C ARG A 4 -2.31 11.47 11.59
N ILE A 5 -1.12 11.78 11.07
CA ILE A 5 -0.75 11.51 9.68
C ILE A 5 -0.46 10.01 9.56
N ILE A 6 -1.30 9.27 8.84
CA ILE A 6 -1.12 7.83 8.62
C ILE A 6 -0.11 7.55 7.51
N TRP A 7 -0.08 8.40 6.49
CA TRP A 7 0.89 8.26 5.40
C TRP A 7 1.25 9.62 4.78
N GLN A 8 2.43 9.69 4.16
CA GLN A 8 2.88 10.88 3.45
C GLN A 8 3.77 10.52 2.24
N PRO A 9 3.60 11.17 1.08
CA PRO A 9 4.58 11.11 0.00
C PRO A 9 5.81 11.93 0.39
N THR A 10 7.03 11.43 0.10
CA THR A 10 8.28 12.11 0.52
C THR A 10 9.20 12.53 -0.61
N SER A 11 9.05 11.93 -1.79
CA SER A 11 9.81 12.36 -2.97
C SER A 11 9.05 12.02 -4.24
N LEU A 12 8.95 12.99 -5.13
CA LEU A 12 8.82 12.77 -6.57
C LEU A 12 10.17 13.17 -7.17
N TYR A 13 10.78 12.33 -8.01
CA TYR A 13 12.03 12.62 -8.75
C TYR A 13 13.33 12.69 -7.92
N GLY A 14 13.63 11.69 -7.08
CA GLY A 14 14.95 11.53 -6.43
C GLY A 14 15.98 10.79 -7.30
N GLU A 15 17.28 10.93 -7.00
CA GLU A 15 18.40 10.37 -7.81
C GLU A 15 18.40 8.83 -7.94
N SER A 16 17.75 8.12 -7.00
CA SER A 16 17.75 6.66 -6.96
C SER A 16 16.37 6.03 -6.72
N TYR A 17 15.30 6.80 -6.50
CA TYR A 17 13.92 6.31 -6.38
C TYR A 17 12.96 7.39 -6.90
N ASN A 18 12.09 7.06 -7.87
CA ASN A 18 11.25 8.06 -8.55
C ASN A 18 10.04 8.48 -7.72
N PHE A 19 9.59 7.64 -6.79
CA PHE A 19 8.49 7.94 -5.88
C PHE A 19 8.59 7.15 -4.56
N ARG A 20 8.27 7.80 -3.43
CA ARG A 20 8.29 7.19 -2.09
C ARG A 20 7.11 7.64 -1.24
N VAL A 21 6.56 6.70 -0.47
CA VAL A 21 5.57 6.92 0.58
C VAL A 21 6.13 6.43 1.93
N LEU A 22 5.91 7.21 2.98
CA LEU A 22 6.08 6.78 4.36
C LEU A 22 4.73 6.38 4.94
N LEU A 23 4.69 5.25 5.62
CA LEU A 23 3.54 4.77 6.38
C LEU A 23 3.85 4.84 7.87
N ASP A 24 2.86 5.26 8.66
CA ASP A 24 2.93 5.30 10.10
C ASP A 24 3.23 3.88 10.67
N PRO A 25 4.22 3.76 11.58
CA PRO A 25 4.65 2.47 12.09
C PRO A 25 3.61 1.76 12.95
N GLU A 26 2.76 2.48 13.68
CA GLU A 26 1.75 1.85 14.53
C GLU A 26 0.59 1.34 13.69
N PHE A 27 0.16 2.10 12.67
CA PHE A 27 -0.81 1.63 11.69
C PHE A 27 -0.29 0.38 10.96
N ALA A 28 0.97 0.40 10.51
CA ALA A 28 1.58 -0.75 9.86
C ALA A 28 1.59 -1.99 10.77
N ARG A 29 1.96 -1.81 12.04
CA ARG A 29 1.95 -2.88 13.05
C ARG A 29 0.54 -3.44 13.26
N GLU A 30 -0.46 -2.57 13.33
CA GLU A 30 -1.86 -2.97 13.44
C GLU A 30 -2.29 -3.83 12.24
N MET A 31 -1.97 -3.40 11.01
CA MET A 31 -2.28 -4.17 9.80
C MET A 31 -1.61 -5.55 9.79
N CYS A 32 -0.34 -5.63 10.20
CA CYS A 32 0.38 -6.91 10.30
C CYS A 32 -0.22 -7.83 11.36
N SER A 33 -0.79 -7.28 12.44
CA SER A 33 -1.44 -8.07 13.49
C SER A 33 -2.88 -8.50 13.16
N SER A 34 -3.47 -7.93 12.10
CA SER A 34 -4.86 -8.11 11.72
C SER A 34 -4.99 -9.15 10.61
N LYS A 35 -5.84 -10.15 10.81
CA LYS A 35 -6.10 -11.19 9.80
C LYS A 35 -6.96 -10.67 8.65
N LEU A 36 -6.65 -11.14 7.44
CA LEU A 36 -7.37 -10.87 6.22
C LEU A 36 -8.13 -12.13 5.78
N THR A 37 -9.46 -12.05 5.78
CA THR A 37 -10.30 -13.12 5.26
C THR A 37 -10.27 -13.15 3.73
N ARG A 38 -10.64 -14.29 3.15
CA ARG A 38 -10.78 -14.42 1.69
C ARG A 38 -11.80 -13.44 1.11
N GLU A 39 -12.90 -13.20 1.83
CA GLU A 39 -13.93 -12.24 1.42
C GLU A 39 -13.38 -10.80 1.42
N ASN A 40 -12.70 -10.40 2.50
CA ASN A 40 -12.11 -9.06 2.60
C ASN A 40 -10.99 -8.84 1.58
N TYR A 41 -10.17 -9.87 1.31
CA TYR A 41 -9.22 -9.85 0.20
C TYR A 41 -9.92 -9.55 -1.13
N GLN A 42 -10.98 -10.29 -1.47
CA GLN A 42 -11.73 -10.09 -2.70
C GLN A 42 -12.40 -8.72 -2.77
N ASN A 43 -12.94 -8.24 -1.66
CA ASN A 43 -13.53 -6.90 -1.58
C ASN A 43 -12.48 -5.83 -1.88
N MET A 44 -11.32 -5.90 -1.22
CA MET A 44 -10.25 -4.92 -1.41
C MET A 44 -9.73 -4.88 -2.84
N GLN A 45 -9.51 -6.04 -3.47
CA GLN A 45 -9.06 -6.09 -4.87
C GLN A 45 -10.07 -5.48 -5.85
N ASN A 46 -11.36 -5.49 -5.51
CA ASN A 46 -12.42 -4.96 -6.36
C ASN A 46 -12.75 -3.49 -6.11
N LEU A 47 -12.36 -2.91 -4.97
CA LEU A 47 -12.67 -1.51 -4.65
C LEU A 47 -12.11 -0.51 -5.68
N PRO A 48 -10.84 -0.61 -6.14
CA PRO A 48 -10.31 0.29 -7.17
C PRO A 48 -11.13 0.28 -8.45
N ARG A 49 -11.60 -0.89 -8.90
CA ARG A 49 -12.45 -1.02 -10.09
C ARG A 49 -13.78 -0.29 -9.90
N LYS A 50 -14.42 -0.47 -8.74
CA LYS A 50 -15.73 0.10 -8.41
C LYS A 50 -15.69 1.62 -8.21
N LEU A 51 -14.64 2.13 -7.56
CA LEU A 51 -14.60 3.52 -7.09
C LEU A 51 -13.73 4.43 -7.97
N MET A 52 -12.76 3.88 -8.70
CA MET A 52 -11.77 4.67 -9.42
C MET A 52 -11.70 4.35 -10.92
N ASN A 53 -12.57 3.47 -11.44
CA ASN A 53 -12.49 2.93 -12.81
C ASN A 53 -11.11 2.31 -13.12
N PHE A 54 -10.44 1.79 -12.10
CA PHE A 54 -9.12 1.20 -12.24
C PHE A 54 -9.20 -0.10 -13.04
N SER A 55 -8.42 -0.23 -14.12
CA SER A 55 -8.49 -1.37 -15.04
C SER A 55 -7.51 -2.50 -14.72
N GLY A 56 -6.58 -2.28 -13.77
CA GLY A 56 -5.61 -3.29 -13.34
C GLY A 56 -6.26 -4.51 -12.68
N SER A 57 -5.58 -5.65 -12.80
CA SER A 57 -5.87 -6.85 -12.02
C SER A 57 -5.06 -6.87 -10.74
N ASP A 58 -5.73 -7.13 -9.61
CA ASP A 58 -5.15 -7.38 -8.29
C ASP A 58 -4.09 -6.35 -7.88
N PRO A 59 -4.49 -5.09 -7.65
CA PRO A 59 -3.56 -4.01 -7.31
C PRO A 59 -2.85 -4.25 -5.98
N TYR A 60 -3.44 -4.97 -5.03
CA TYR A 60 -2.87 -5.15 -3.70
C TYR A 60 -2.21 -6.51 -3.54
N ILE A 61 -0.96 -6.52 -3.08
CA ILE A 61 -0.26 -7.73 -2.66
C ILE A 61 -0.07 -7.66 -1.16
N PHE A 62 -0.80 -8.52 -0.44
CA PHE A 62 -0.74 -8.60 1.02
C PHE A 62 0.47 -9.43 1.49
N HIS A 63 0.88 -9.17 2.73
CA HIS A 63 1.82 -9.99 3.45
C HIS A 63 1.07 -11.13 4.13
N GLU A 64 1.27 -12.35 3.64
CA GLU A 64 0.64 -13.58 4.15
C GLU A 64 -0.89 -13.45 4.24
N ASP A 65 -1.50 -13.85 5.37
CA ASP A 65 -2.93 -13.72 5.66
C ASP A 65 -3.25 -12.45 6.48
N THR A 66 -2.44 -11.39 6.35
CA THR A 66 -2.61 -10.14 7.11
C THR A 66 -3.18 -9.02 6.26
N CYS A 67 -3.73 -7.98 6.91
CA CYS A 67 -4.23 -6.78 6.24
C CYS A 67 -3.11 -5.87 5.71
N PHE A 68 -1.84 -6.19 6.00
CA PHE A 68 -0.70 -5.39 5.59
C PHE A 68 -0.39 -5.59 4.11
N VAL A 69 -0.48 -4.52 3.33
CA VAL A 69 -0.13 -4.52 1.92
C VAL A 69 1.38 -4.33 1.80
N ARG A 70 2.11 -5.33 1.30
CA ARG A 70 3.56 -5.21 1.06
C ARG A 70 3.91 -4.59 -0.29
N GLN A 71 2.96 -4.60 -1.24
CA GLN A 71 3.16 -4.03 -2.57
C GLN A 71 1.82 -3.63 -3.19
N ILE A 72 1.82 -2.47 -3.86
CA ILE A 72 0.71 -1.97 -4.68
C ILE A 72 1.18 -1.92 -6.13
N ASN A 73 0.39 -2.48 -7.05
CA ASN A 73 0.64 -2.46 -8.49
C ASN A 73 -0.34 -1.53 -9.20
N VAL A 74 0.16 -0.69 -10.10
CA VAL A 74 -0.70 0.05 -11.05
C VAL A 74 -1.22 -0.91 -12.13
N ARG A 75 -0.40 -1.88 -12.53
CA ARG A 75 -0.79 -2.93 -13.46
C ARG A 75 0.06 -4.16 -13.22
N ALA A 76 -0.60 -5.32 -13.12
CA ALA A 76 0.14 -6.57 -12.97
C ALA A 76 1.05 -6.81 -14.19
N GLY A 77 2.35 -6.99 -13.94
CA GLY A 77 3.33 -7.43 -14.94
C GLY A 77 4.04 -6.34 -15.74
N ASP A 78 3.76 -5.05 -15.52
CA ASP A 78 4.44 -3.95 -16.23
C ASP A 78 5.62 -3.32 -15.48
N GLY A 79 5.96 -3.83 -14.29
CA GLY A 79 7.07 -3.31 -13.50
C GLY A 79 6.69 -2.17 -12.56
N LYS A 80 5.45 -1.64 -12.63
CA LYS A 80 5.05 -0.39 -11.98
C LYS A 80 4.35 -0.67 -10.66
N TRP A 81 5.15 -0.68 -9.61
CA TRP A 81 4.68 -0.98 -8.26
C TRP A 81 5.32 -0.10 -7.22
N LEU A 82 4.62 0.09 -6.11
CA LEU A 82 5.09 0.68 -4.88
C LEU A 82 5.21 -0.44 -3.83
N ALA A 83 6.41 -0.73 -3.35
CA ALA A 83 6.64 -1.87 -2.45
C ALA A 83 7.41 -1.44 -1.19
N VAL A 84 7.23 -2.19 -0.10
CA VAL A 84 7.99 -1.94 1.13
C VAL A 84 9.47 -2.22 0.91
N ASP A 85 10.32 -1.29 1.35
CA ASP A 85 11.77 -1.40 1.25
C ASP A 85 12.30 -2.55 2.12
N GLY A 86 13.20 -3.37 1.58
CA GLY A 86 13.93 -4.39 2.34
C GLY A 86 13.10 -5.59 2.82
N LEU A 87 11.88 -5.78 2.31
CA LEU A 87 10.96 -6.84 2.75
C LEU A 87 11.27 -8.20 2.07
N GLU A 88 12.45 -8.75 2.33
CA GLU A 88 12.88 -10.10 1.90
C GLU A 88 12.23 -11.21 2.75
N GLY A 89 10.90 -11.20 2.86
CA GLY A 89 10.14 -12.20 3.61
C GLY A 89 10.20 -12.03 5.14
N ARG A 90 10.65 -10.88 5.64
CA ARG A 90 10.62 -10.52 7.08
C ARG A 90 9.58 -9.43 7.33
N LEU A 91 9.12 -9.32 8.58
CA LEU A 91 8.34 -8.15 8.99
C LEU A 91 9.23 -6.89 8.99
N PRO A 92 8.67 -5.72 8.66
CA PRO A 92 9.43 -4.47 8.72
C PRO A 92 9.69 -4.07 10.18
N ASP A 93 10.70 -3.23 10.39
CA ASP A 93 10.94 -2.60 11.68
C ASP A 93 9.88 -1.52 11.94
N PHE A 94 9.07 -1.71 12.98
CA PHE A 94 8.00 -0.76 13.35
C PHE A 94 8.47 0.29 14.37
N SER A 95 9.76 0.47 14.59
CA SER A 95 10.30 1.57 15.40
C SER A 95 10.40 2.89 14.61
N GLU A 96 10.38 2.81 13.28
CA GLU A 96 10.47 3.92 12.34
C GLU A 96 9.37 3.85 11.28
N PRO A 97 9.04 4.95 10.58
CA PRO A 97 8.10 4.92 9.48
C PRO A 97 8.47 3.89 8.41
N ILE A 98 7.46 3.17 7.91
CA ILE A 98 7.67 2.14 6.90
C ILE A 98 7.82 2.81 5.53
N ASN A 99 8.96 2.59 4.89
CA ASN A 99 9.24 3.10 3.55
C ASN A 99 8.62 2.19 2.50
N TYR A 100 7.78 2.77 1.65
CA TYR A 100 7.39 2.19 0.38
C TYR A 100 8.06 2.98 -0.73
N SER A 101 8.73 2.30 -1.66
CA SER A 101 9.40 2.96 -2.76
C SER A 101 9.14 2.31 -4.11
N THR A 102 9.43 3.07 -5.16
CA THR A 102 9.41 2.58 -6.53
C THR A 102 10.51 3.24 -7.37
N HIS A 103 11.04 2.46 -8.30
CA HIS A 103 12.03 2.87 -9.30
C HIS A 103 11.42 3.08 -10.68
N ASN A 104 10.19 2.63 -10.90
CA ASN A 104 9.62 2.43 -12.23
C ASN A 104 8.38 3.31 -12.43
N ILE A 105 8.58 4.62 -12.31
CA ILE A 105 7.57 5.63 -12.63
C ILE A 105 8.07 6.43 -13.81
N ASP A 106 7.33 6.34 -14.92
CA ASP A 106 7.62 7.04 -16.17
C ASP A 106 6.83 8.36 -16.23
N TYR A 107 5.64 8.40 -15.62
CA TYR A 107 4.73 9.53 -15.69
C TYR A 107 4.16 9.94 -14.33
N PRO A 108 3.92 11.26 -14.08
CA PRO A 108 3.30 11.73 -12.84
C PRO A 108 1.94 11.07 -12.54
N SER A 109 1.16 10.73 -13.58
CA SER A 109 -0.12 10.05 -13.43
C SER A 109 0.00 8.70 -12.73
N GLU A 110 1.12 7.99 -12.90
CA GLU A 110 1.33 6.68 -12.29
C GLU A 110 1.61 6.81 -10.80
N ALA A 111 2.35 7.84 -10.39
CA ALA A 111 2.51 8.18 -8.98
C ALA A 111 1.17 8.57 -8.35
N LEU A 112 0.33 9.33 -9.06
CA LEU A 112 -1.02 9.66 -8.61
C LEU A 112 -1.91 8.43 -8.45
N ASP A 113 -1.86 7.48 -9.39
CA ASP A 113 -2.60 6.23 -9.27
C ASP A 113 -2.13 5.38 -8.09
N LEU A 114 -0.81 5.30 -7.87
CA LEU A 114 -0.26 4.65 -6.68
C LEU A 114 -0.71 5.32 -5.38
N MET A 115 -0.67 6.65 -5.32
CA MET A 115 -1.16 7.42 -4.17
C MET A 115 -2.63 7.13 -3.89
N ARG A 116 -3.48 7.16 -4.92
CA ARG A 116 -4.92 6.90 -4.77
C ARG A 116 -5.21 5.46 -4.32
N LEU A 117 -4.47 4.48 -4.85
CA LEU A 117 -4.60 3.08 -4.41
C LEU A 117 -4.14 2.91 -2.96
N PHE A 118 -3.06 3.57 -2.56
CA PHE A 118 -2.52 3.54 -1.20
C PHE A 118 -3.50 4.17 -0.21
N ASP A 119 -4.05 5.32 -0.56
CA ASP A 119 -5.06 6.03 0.23
C ASP A 119 -6.32 5.20 0.38
N LEU A 120 -6.83 4.61 -0.71
CA LEU A 120 -7.99 3.73 -0.68
C LEU A 120 -7.77 2.51 0.24
N TRP A 121 -6.58 1.92 0.24
CA TRP A 121 -6.26 0.85 1.18
C TRP A 121 -6.32 1.32 2.62
N ILE A 122 -5.81 2.51 2.92
CA ILE A 122 -5.84 3.07 4.27
C ILE A 122 -7.27 3.38 4.71
N GLU A 123 -8.05 4.08 3.88
CA GLU A 123 -9.44 4.45 4.17
C GLU A 123 -10.32 3.23 4.47
N TYR A 124 -10.09 2.14 3.76
CA TYR A 124 -10.89 0.92 3.88
C TYR A 124 -10.22 -0.16 4.73
N SER A 125 -9.07 0.13 5.35
CA SER A 125 -8.29 -0.83 6.13
C SER A 125 -9.07 -1.38 7.33
N ASP A 126 -9.89 -0.56 7.97
CA ASP A 126 -10.74 -1.01 9.08
C ASP A 126 -11.78 -2.05 8.66
N LEU A 127 -12.24 -2.01 7.40
CA LEU A 127 -13.15 -3.02 6.85
C LEU A 127 -12.43 -4.34 6.53
N LEU A 128 -11.09 -4.30 6.41
CA LEU A 128 -10.28 -5.50 6.13
C LEU A 128 -10.06 -6.35 7.37
N LYS A 129 -10.05 -5.72 8.55
CA LYS A 129 -9.75 -6.36 9.82
C LYS A 129 -10.94 -7.19 10.31
N GLU A 130 -10.70 -8.43 10.71
CA GLU A 130 -11.61 -9.10 11.64
C GLU A 130 -11.40 -8.51 13.04
N LYS A 131 -12.48 -8.01 13.66
CA LYS A 131 -12.48 -7.77 15.11
C LYS A 131 -12.47 -9.13 15.80
N ARG A 132 -11.41 -9.44 16.53
CA ARG A 132 -11.37 -10.58 17.45
C ARG A 132 -12.43 -10.43 18.53
#